data_AF-A0A1W9T251-F1
#
_entry.id   AF-A0A1W9T251-F1
#
_cell.length_a   1.000
_cell.length_b   1.000
_cell.length_c   1.000
_cell.angle_alpha   90.00
_cell.angle_beta   90.00
_cell.angle_gamma   90.00
#
_symmetry.space_group_name_H-M   'P 1'
#
loop_
_entity.id
_entity.type
_entity.pdbx_description
1 polymer ?
#
loop_
_entity_poly.entity_id
_entity_poly.type
_entity_poly.pdbx_seq_one_letter_code
_entity_poly.pdbx_strand_id
1 'polypeptide(L)'
;MISFFINLFRLFKVVLKGILNDSEFRYILFFVILLLTASTIFYSQYENWSIIDSLYFSVMTMSTIGYGDFVPTTSISKVFTIIFLTIQESPQLAKL
;
A
#
# COMPACT_ATOMS: atom_id res chain seq x y z
N MET A 1 -21.27 -11.14 26.22
CA MET A 1 -20.10 -11.68 25.49
C MET A 1 -20.48 -12.23 24.10
N ILE A 2 -21.54 -13.01 23.96
CA ILE A 2 -21.98 -13.55 22.65
C ILE A 2 -22.33 -12.47 21.60
N SER A 3 -22.99 -11.37 22.00
CA SER A 3 -23.32 -10.26 21.08
C SER A 3 -22.10 -9.55 20.50
N PHE A 4 -20.96 -9.54 21.22
CA PHE A 4 -19.70 -8.99 20.72
C PHE A 4 -19.19 -9.81 19.53
N PHE A 5 -19.16 -11.14 19.68
CA PHE A 5 -18.72 -12.03 18.61
C PHE A 5 -19.66 -11.98 17.40
N ILE A 6 -20.97 -11.91 17.59
CA ILE A 6 -21.92 -11.78 16.48
C ILE A 6 -21.68 -10.50 15.68
N ASN A 7 -21.47 -9.36 16.36
CA ASN A 7 -21.15 -8.09 15.71
C ASN A 7 -19.78 -8.13 15.01
N LEU A 8 -18.81 -8.81 15.60
CA LEU A 8 -17.48 -9.01 15.01
C LEU A 8 -17.56 -9.80 13.69
N PHE A 9 -18.30 -10.90 13.67
CA PHE A 9 -18.51 -11.68 12.45
C PHE A 9 -19.36 -10.92 11.42
N ARG A 10 -20.33 -10.11 11.88
CA ARG A 10 -21.11 -9.24 10.99
C ARG A 10 -20.22 -8.20 10.31
N LEU A 11 -19.31 -7.57 11.07
CA LEU A 11 -18.34 -6.63 10.54
C LEU A 11 -17.47 -7.28 9.48
N PHE A 12 -16.92 -8.46 9.78
CA PHE A 12 -16.06 -9.18 8.84
C PHE A 12 -16.77 -9.51 7.52
N LYS A 13 -18.03 -9.97 7.58
CA LYS A 13 -18.84 -10.21 6.38
C LYS A 13 -19.16 -8.93 5.60
N VAL A 14 -19.41 -7.82 6.29
CA VAL A 14 -19.66 -6.52 5.63
C VAL A 14 -18.42 -6.04 4.90
N VAL A 15 -17.24 -6.15 5.53
CA VAL A 15 -15.95 -5.80 4.89
C VAL A 15 -15.71 -6.69 3.67
N LEU A 16 -15.85 -8.02 3.80
CA LEU A 16 -15.71 -8.94 2.66
C LEU A 16 -16.71 -8.66 1.53
N LYS A 17 -17.97 -8.34 1.87
CA LYS A 17 -18.98 -7.99 0.87
C LYS A 17 -18.66 -6.65 0.19
N GLY A 18 -18.13 -5.68 0.93
CA GLY A 18 -17.62 -4.42 0.36
C GLY A 18 -16.49 -4.66 -0.63
N ILE A 19 -15.52 -5.52 -0.26
CA ILE A 19 -14.39 -5.91 -1.13
C ILE A 19 -14.87 -6.53 -2.45
N LEU A 20 -15.90 -7.38 -2.41
CA LEU A 20 -16.36 -8.12 -3.59
C LEU A 20 -17.34 -7.33 -4.47
N ASN A 21 -18.21 -6.52 -3.86
CA ASN A 21 -19.37 -5.94 -4.54
C ASN A 21 -19.15 -4.49 -4.98
N ASP A 22 -18.23 -3.75 -4.36
CA ASP A 22 -17.97 -2.36 -4.70
C ASP A 22 -16.85 -2.28 -5.76
N SER A 23 -17.21 -1.84 -6.97
CA SER A 23 -16.24 -1.70 -8.06
C SER A 23 -15.17 -0.66 -7.76
N GLU A 24 -15.51 0.44 -7.08
CA GLU A 24 -14.54 1.48 -6.74
C GLU A 24 -13.53 0.98 -5.71
N PHE A 25 -14.02 0.30 -4.67
CA PHE A 25 -13.15 -0.31 -3.67
C PHE A 25 -12.18 -1.31 -4.33
N ARG A 26 -12.66 -2.11 -5.27
CA ARG A 26 -11.83 -3.05 -6.03
C ARG A 26 -10.76 -2.36 -6.87
N TYR A 27 -11.08 -1.25 -7.54
CA TYR A 27 -10.10 -0.50 -8.32
C TYR A 27 -9.01 0.10 -7.42
N ILE A 28 -9.39 0.65 -6.26
CA ILE A 28 -8.43 1.16 -5.27
C ILE A 28 -7.53 0.03 -4.78
N LEU A 29 -8.10 -1.11 -4.39
CA LEU A 29 -7.32 -2.26 -3.91
C LEU A 29 -6.35 -2.78 -4.97
N PHE A 30 -6.81 -2.89 -6.23
CA PHE A 30 -5.96 -3.29 -7.35
C PHE A 30 -4.82 -2.29 -7.59
N PHE A 31 -5.11 -1.00 -7.55
CA PHE A 31 -4.11 0.06 -7.70
C PHE A 31 -3.06 0.03 -6.58
N VAL A 32 -3.49 -0.15 -5.33
CA VAL A 32 -2.59 -0.31 -4.17
C VAL A 32 -1.66 -1.51 -4.35
N ILE A 33 -2.20 -2.68 -4.72
CA ILE A 33 -1.41 -3.90 -4.96
C ILE A 33 -0.42 -3.68 -6.11
N LEU A 34 -0.85 -3.02 -7.18
CA LEU A 34 0.00 -2.71 -8.33
C LEU A 34 1.15 -1.78 -7.93
N LEU A 35 0.88 -0.73 -7.16
CA LEU A 35 1.91 0.19 -6.67
C LEU A 35 2.89 -0.50 -5.72
N LEU A 36 2.42 -1.32 -4.78
CA LEU A 36 3.27 -2.05 -3.84
C LEU A 36 4.16 -3.07 -4.56
N THR A 37 3.62 -3.80 -5.53
CA THR A 37 4.41 -4.78 -6.29
C THR A 37 5.44 -4.09 -7.20
N ALA A 38 5.06 -3.02 -7.89
CA ALA A 38 5.96 -2.26 -8.75
C ALA A 38 7.13 -1.63 -7.95
N SER A 39 6.82 -0.99 -6.82
CA SER A 39 7.84 -0.40 -5.94
C SER A 39 8.75 -1.45 -5.31
N THR A 40 8.19 -2.59 -4.87
CA THR A 40 8.98 -3.70 -4.31
C THR A 40 9.99 -4.24 -5.32
N ILE A 41 9.58 -4.43 -6.58
CA ILE A 41 10.49 -4.90 -7.65
C ILE A 41 11.58 -3.86 -7.91
N PHE A 42 11.20 -2.57 -7.97
CA PHE A 42 12.14 -1.48 -8.18
C PHE A 42 13.22 -1.43 -7.08
N TYR A 43 12.84 -1.39 -5.80
CA TYR A 43 13.80 -1.30 -4.71
C TYR A 43 14.68 -2.56 -4.57
N SER A 44 14.12 -3.74 -4.86
CA SER A 44 14.89 -4.98 -4.90
C SER A 44 16.02 -4.94 -5.94
N GLN A 45 15.76 -4.34 -7.11
CA GLN A 45 16.75 -4.23 -8.19
C GLN A 45 17.76 -3.10 -8.00
N TYR A 46 17.32 -1.93 -7.52
CA TYR A 46 18.17 -0.73 -7.49
C TYR A 46 18.86 -0.50 -6.14
N GLU A 47 18.30 -0.97 -5.02
CA GLU A 47 18.91 -0.86 -3.69
C GLU A 47 19.49 -2.19 -3.20
N ASN A 48 19.38 -3.27 -3.99
CA ASN A 48 19.81 -4.63 -3.62
C ASN A 48 19.23 -5.13 -2.28
N TRP A 49 18.06 -4.63 -1.92
CA TRP A 49 17.33 -5.09 -0.73
C TRP A 49 16.64 -6.43 -1.00
N SER A 50 16.40 -7.21 0.06
CA SER A 50 15.57 -8.40 -0.11
C SER A 50 14.16 -8.01 -0.56
N ILE A 51 13.42 -8.94 -1.16
CA ILE A 51 12.02 -8.70 -1.56
C ILE A 51 11.18 -8.29 -0.35
N ILE A 52 11.46 -8.86 0.82
CA ILE A 52 10.75 -8.57 2.07
C ILE A 52 11.08 -7.16 2.55
N ASP A 53 12.35 -6.76 2.55
CA ASP A 53 12.78 -5.42 2.96
C ASP A 53 12.26 -4.34 1.99
N SER A 54 12.24 -4.65 0.69
CA SER A 54 11.69 -3.78 -0.35
C SER A 54 10.18 -3.60 -0.19
N LEU A 55 9.45 -4.67 0.14
CA LEU A 55 8.03 -4.62 0.43
C LEU A 55 7.77 -3.83 1.72
N TYR A 56 8.57 -4.08 2.76
CA TYR A 56 8.51 -3.34 4.01
C TYR A 56 8.67 -1.84 3.77
N PHE A 57 9.74 -1.42 3.07
CA PHE A 57 9.96 -0.02 2.74
C PHE A 57 8.80 0.58 1.93
N SER A 58 8.27 -0.16 0.95
CA SER A 58 7.15 0.29 0.11
C SER A 58 5.87 0.50 0.93
N VAL A 59 5.52 -0.44 1.83
CA VAL A 59 4.36 -0.32 2.73
C VAL A 59 4.56 0.80 3.74
N MET A 60 5.75 0.94 4.31
CA MET A 60 6.09 1.99 5.28
C MET A 60 6.02 3.40 4.67
N THR A 61 6.46 3.53 3.41
CA THR A 61 6.37 4.78 2.64
C THR A 61 4.91 5.06 2.27
N MET A 62 4.17 4.04 1.86
CA MET A 62 2.77 4.18 1.46
C MET A 62 1.83 4.53 2.61
N SER A 63 2.09 3.98 3.78
CA SER A 63 1.36 4.29 5.01
C SER A 63 1.83 5.57 5.70
N THR A 64 2.84 6.26 5.15
CA THR A 64 3.47 7.46 5.72
C THR A 64 4.07 7.27 7.12
N ILE A 65 4.28 6.01 7.55
CA ILE A 65 4.87 5.71 8.87
C ILE A 65 6.37 6.04 8.87
N GLY A 66 7.11 5.59 7.84
CA GLY A 66 8.50 5.98 7.58
C GLY A 66 9.47 5.97 8.79
N TYR A 67 9.75 4.80 9.40
CA TYR A 67 10.69 4.71 10.54
C TYR A 67 12.13 5.16 10.23
N GLY A 68 12.54 5.15 8.96
CA GLY A 68 13.86 5.60 8.53
C GLY A 68 14.96 4.54 8.61
N ASP A 69 14.62 3.28 8.91
CA ASP A 69 15.58 2.16 8.97
C ASP A 69 16.16 1.81 7.59
N PHE A 70 15.35 1.99 6.54
CA PHE A 70 15.74 1.85 5.14
C PHE A 70 15.59 3.19 4.43
N VAL A 71 16.64 3.62 3.74
CA VAL A 71 16.66 4.89 3.02
C VAL A 71 17.28 4.66 1.65
N PRO A 72 16.65 5.12 0.55
CA PRO A 72 17.21 4.98 -0.78
C PRO A 72 18.56 5.68 -0.88
N THR A 73 19.59 4.92 -1.26
CA THR A 73 20.97 5.41 -1.35
C THR A 73 21.27 5.98 -2.74
N THR A 74 20.66 5.41 -3.77
CA THR A 74 20.91 5.81 -5.16
C THR A 74 20.08 7.04 -5.56
N SER A 75 20.62 7.86 -6.45
CA SER A 75 19.90 9.04 -6.97
C SER A 75 18.60 8.66 -7.68
N ILE A 76 18.60 7.53 -8.39
CA ILE A 76 17.43 7.04 -9.11
C ILE A 76 16.32 6.59 -8.15
N SER A 77 16.66 5.89 -7.07
CA SER A 77 15.67 5.48 -6.07
C SER A 77 15.09 6.67 -5.33
N LYS A 78 15.88 7.71 -5.04
CA LYS A 78 15.35 8.94 -4.42
C LYS A 78 14.31 9.62 -5.30
N VAL A 79 14.59 9.77 -6.59
CA VAL A 79 13.63 10.34 -7.55
C VAL A 79 12.38 9.46 -7.65
N PHE A 80 12.56 8.14 -7.71
CA PHE A 80 11.45 7.21 -7.71
C PHE A 80 10.59 7.32 -6.44
N THR A 81 11.19 7.43 -5.25
CA THR A 81 10.47 7.62 -3.99
C THR A 81 9.64 8.91 -4.01
N ILE A 82 10.18 10.01 -4.53
CA ILE A 82 9.43 11.27 -4.67
C ILE A 82 8.21 11.09 -5.58
N ILE A 83 8.38 10.44 -6.73
CA ILE A 83 7.29 10.16 -7.67
C ILE A 83 6.24 9.24 -7.03
N PHE A 84 6.68 8.17 -6.37
CA PHE A 84 5.82 7.21 -5.68
C PHE A 84 4.92 7.89 -4.63
N LEU A 85 5.50 8.78 -3.82
CA LEU A 85 4.77 9.58 -2.82
C LEU A 85 3.71 10.47 -3.46
N THR A 86 3.95 11.06 -4.63
CA THR A 86 2.92 11.87 -5.30
C THR A 86 1.79 11.04 -5.89
N ILE A 87 2.10 9.83 -6.39
CA ILE A 87 1.12 8.96 -7.04
C ILE A 87 0.15 8.37 -6.00
N GLN A 88 0.64 7.98 -4.83
CA GLN A 88 -0.20 7.33 -3.82
C GLN A 88 -1.25 8.26 -3.17
N GLU A 89 -1.04 9.58 -3.20
CA GLU A 89 -1.96 10.60 -2.67
C GLU A 89 -3.11 10.94 -3.65
N SER A 90 -2.90 10.68 -4.95
CA SER A 90 -3.88 10.97 -6.00
C SER A 90 -5.22 10.20 -5.96
N PRO A 91 -5.38 9.02 -5.34
CA PRO A 91 -6.64 8.28 -5.37
C PRO A 91 -7.81 8.98 -4.69
N GLN A 92 -7.57 9.83 -3.68
CA GLN A 92 -8.66 10.53 -2.99
C GLN A 92 -9.07 11.86 -3.65
N LEU A 93 -8.16 12.49 -4.40
CA LEU A 93 -8.39 13.82 -5.01
C LEU A 93 -9.22 13.78 -6.30
N ALA A 94 -9.35 12.63 -6.97
CA ALA A 94 -10.19 12.48 -8.17
C ALA A 94 -11.71 12.53 -7.89
N LYS A 95 -12.12 12.69 -6.62
CA LYS A 95 -13.52 12.75 -6.18
C LYS A 95 -13.92 14.10 -5.54
N LEU A 96 -13.06 15.11 -5.57
CA LEU A 96 -13.37 16.51 -5.23
C LEU A 96 -13.57 17.34 -6.51
#